data_AF-A0A925MGT8-F1
#
_entry.id   AF-A0A925MGT8-F1
#
_cell.length_a   1.000
_cell.length_b   1.000
_cell.length_c   1.000
_cell.angle_alpha   90.00
_cell.angle_beta   90.00
_cell.angle_gamma   90.00
#
_symmetry.space_group_name_H-M   'P 1'
#
loop_
_entity.id
_entity.type
_entity.pdbx_description
1 polymer ?
#
loop_
_entity_poly.entity_id
_entity_poly.type
_entity_poly.pdbx_seq_one_letter_code
_entity_poly.pdbx_strand_id
1 'polypeptide(L)'
;GAPITTEHGTCRWTTATAAVHERTASITGQAACPGAMHTLHWALPFLGDARVSPTFQILVKAQLAGADHVAIADHTRPAIALESARTLGVASFVWTGVEHIGAAPDEWHDESGWKLPDGIDHILFLLGLMLAGGTLMRILGIVSGFTLGHSITLALSALHVVRPPAAIIEPLIALSIAFVAAEALVGRFEGHRWKVATAFGLIHGFGFASALNELELSTGDLISALFGYNLGVELGQVAIVLVAAPLVLYLQRHRQLHWIVRGLAAVIFVAGMAWFIERL
;
A
#
# COMPACT_ATOMS: atom_id res chain seq x y z
N GLY A 1 -12.61 32.80 8.63
CA GLY A 1 -12.34 31.78 7.59
C GLY A 1 -10.88 31.44 7.66
N ALA A 2 -10.56 30.15 7.70
CA ALA A 2 -9.17 29.72 7.73
C ALA A 2 -8.51 29.99 6.36
N PRO A 3 -7.21 30.35 6.33
CA PRO A 3 -6.55 30.72 5.08
C PRO A 3 -6.39 29.50 4.16
N ILE A 4 -6.79 29.68 2.91
CA ILE A 4 -6.42 28.80 1.81
C ILE A 4 -5.25 29.46 1.09
N THR A 5 -4.19 28.70 0.84
CA THR A 5 -2.99 29.16 0.14
C THR A 5 -2.62 28.21 -1.00
N THR A 6 -2.12 28.75 -2.09
CA THR A 6 -1.46 28.01 -3.16
C THR A 6 0.02 28.37 -3.19
N GLU A 7 0.79 27.72 -4.06
CA GLU A 7 2.19 28.05 -4.33
C GLU A 7 2.41 29.49 -4.82
N HIS A 8 1.36 30.15 -5.30
CA HIS A 8 1.39 31.50 -5.86
C HIS A 8 0.78 32.56 -4.94
N GLY A 9 0.26 32.18 -3.77
CA GLY A 9 -0.21 33.11 -2.76
C GLY A 9 -1.53 32.70 -2.09
N THR A 10 -2.15 33.65 -1.40
CA THR A 10 -3.39 33.41 -0.65
C THR A 10 -4.61 33.44 -1.57
N CYS A 11 -5.47 32.43 -1.43
CA CYS A 11 -6.78 32.41 -2.08
C CYS A 11 -7.80 33.19 -1.25
N ARG A 12 -8.72 33.86 -1.94
CA ARG A 12 -9.83 34.57 -1.32
C ARG A 12 -11.14 33.91 -1.67
N TRP A 13 -11.88 33.45 -0.66
CA TRP A 13 -13.25 32.98 -0.83
C TRP A 13 -14.12 34.07 -1.46
N THR A 14 -14.76 33.75 -2.59
CA THR A 14 -15.73 34.60 -3.27
C THR A 14 -17.15 34.25 -2.84
N THR A 15 -17.42 32.96 -2.64
CA THR A 15 -18.65 32.44 -2.03
C THR A 15 -18.29 31.32 -1.08
N ALA A 16 -18.96 31.24 0.07
CA ALA A 16 -18.81 30.12 0.99
C ALA A 16 -20.11 29.94 1.77
N THR A 17 -20.59 28.71 1.79
CA THR A 17 -21.70 28.26 2.62
C THR A 17 -21.19 27.16 3.51
N ALA A 18 -21.54 27.23 4.79
CA ALA A 18 -21.19 26.19 5.76
C ALA A 18 -22.49 25.65 6.35
N ALA A 19 -22.62 24.33 6.38
CA ALA A 19 -23.71 23.64 7.05
C ALA A 19 -23.13 22.68 8.09
N VAL A 20 -23.79 22.59 9.23
CA VAL A 20 -23.45 21.63 10.28
C VAL A 20 -24.63 20.69 10.44
N HIS A 21 -24.39 19.41 10.19
CA HIS A 21 -25.39 18.35 10.34
C HIS A 21 -24.86 17.32 11.33
N GLU A 22 -25.43 17.34 12.54
CA GLU A 22 -25.08 16.44 13.65
C GLU A 22 -23.58 16.46 14.00
N ARG A 23 -22.79 15.57 13.39
CA ARG A 23 -21.35 15.37 13.61
C ARG A 23 -20.49 15.78 12.43
N THR A 24 -21.08 16.25 11.33
CA THR A 24 -20.36 16.67 10.12
C THR A 24 -20.54 18.16 9.87
N ALA A 25 -19.45 18.81 9.46
CA ALA A 25 -19.47 20.18 8.95
C ALA A 25 -19.10 20.13 7.47
N SER A 26 -20.00 20.60 6.60
CA SER A 26 -19.73 20.75 5.17
C SER A 26 -19.50 22.22 4.86
N ILE A 27 -18.48 22.49 4.05
CA ILE A 27 -18.20 23.83 3.53
C ILE A 27 -18.18 23.72 2.02
N THR A 28 -19.07 24.47 1.36
CA THR A 28 -19.18 24.51 -0.10
C THR A 28 -19.05 25.96 -0.55
N GLY A 29 -18.12 26.23 -1.47
CA GLY A 29 -17.82 27.59 -1.88
C GLY A 29 -16.89 27.67 -3.08
N GLN A 30 -16.70 28.89 -3.56
CA GLN A 30 -15.74 29.22 -4.59
C GLN A 30 -14.67 30.15 -4.01
N ALA A 31 -13.43 29.96 -4.43
CA ALA A 31 -12.31 30.81 -4.05
C ALA A 31 -11.57 31.29 -5.31
N ALA A 32 -11.17 32.56 -5.30
CA ALA A 32 -10.28 33.14 -6.30
C ALA A 32 -8.84 33.00 -5.81
N CYS A 33 -8.00 32.29 -6.56
CA CYS A 33 -6.59 32.08 -6.26
C CYS A 33 -5.70 32.80 -7.28
N PRO A 34 -4.53 33.31 -6.87
CA PRO A 34 -3.54 33.85 -7.82
C PRO A 34 -2.90 32.71 -8.62
N GLY A 35 -2.89 32.83 -9.95
CA GLY A 35 -2.20 31.88 -10.85
C GLY A 35 -2.96 30.57 -11.10
N ALA A 36 -2.38 29.73 -11.97
CA ALA A 36 -2.80 28.34 -12.11
C ALA A 36 -2.39 27.58 -10.85
N MET A 37 -3.28 26.78 -10.29
CA MET A 37 -3.07 26.10 -9.00
C MET A 37 -2.69 24.65 -9.24
N HIS A 38 -1.57 24.21 -8.67
CA HIS A 38 -1.17 22.80 -8.59
C HIS A 38 -1.43 22.21 -7.21
N THR A 39 -1.22 22.98 -6.14
CA THR A 39 -1.50 22.53 -4.76
C THR A 39 -2.26 23.60 -3.98
N LEU A 40 -3.30 23.17 -3.27
CA LEU A 40 -4.11 23.97 -2.37
C LEU A 40 -3.86 23.52 -0.94
N HIS A 41 -3.27 24.39 -0.13
CA HIS A 41 -3.12 24.19 1.30
C HIS A 41 -4.24 24.89 2.04
N TRP A 42 -5.01 24.14 2.82
CA TRP A 42 -6.05 24.66 3.68
C TRP A 42 -5.66 24.47 5.14
N ALA A 43 -5.30 25.56 5.81
CA ALA A 43 -5.03 25.52 7.24
C ALA A 43 -6.33 25.36 8.02
N LEU A 44 -6.30 24.57 9.09
CA LEU A 44 -7.41 24.33 10.01
C LEU A 44 -6.95 24.71 11.43
N PRO A 45 -6.82 26.03 11.72
CA PRO A 45 -6.17 26.52 12.94
C PRO A 45 -6.87 26.10 14.22
N PHE A 46 -8.13 25.67 14.16
CA PHE A 46 -8.85 25.14 15.33
C PHE A 46 -8.28 23.79 15.80
N LEU A 47 -7.65 23.00 14.92
CA LEU A 47 -7.03 21.72 15.30
C LEU A 47 -5.75 21.91 16.13
N GLY A 48 -5.07 23.04 15.97
CA GLY A 48 -3.88 23.40 16.76
C GLY A 48 -4.20 24.12 18.07
N ASP A 49 -5.47 24.24 18.46
CA ASP A 49 -5.86 24.84 19.73
C ASP A 49 -5.56 23.88 20.88
N ALA A 50 -4.88 24.35 21.93
CA ALA A 50 -4.50 23.55 23.10
C ALA A 50 -5.69 22.91 23.85
N ARG A 51 -6.93 23.31 23.54
CA ARG A 51 -8.17 22.73 24.08
C ARG A 51 -8.65 21.48 23.32
N VAL A 52 -8.08 21.19 22.15
CA VAL A 52 -8.42 20.02 21.33
C VAL A 52 -7.54 18.84 21.76
N SER A 53 -8.14 17.67 21.96
CA SER A 53 -7.38 16.46 22.34
C SER A 53 -6.31 16.16 21.30
N PRO A 54 -5.07 15.78 21.70
CA PRO A 54 -4.04 15.35 20.75
C PRO A 54 -4.45 14.15 19.89
N THR A 55 -5.45 13.38 20.32
CA THR A 55 -6.01 12.23 19.60
C THR A 55 -7.20 12.58 18.71
N PHE A 56 -7.61 13.85 18.66
CA PHE A 56 -8.74 14.28 17.85
C PHE A 56 -8.33 14.39 16.38
N GLN A 57 -8.97 13.57 15.54
CA GLN A 57 -8.77 13.54 14.09
C GLN A 57 -10.06 13.91 13.39
N ILE A 58 -9.94 14.58 12.25
CA ILE A 58 -11.06 14.81 11.35
C ILE A 58 -10.76 14.23 9.98
N LEU A 59 -11.76 13.58 9.39
CA LEU A 59 -11.74 13.17 8.00
C LEU A 59 -12.32 14.30 7.17
N VAL A 60 -11.56 14.76 6.18
CA VAL A 60 -12.00 15.81 5.26
C VAL A 60 -12.08 15.23 3.86
N LYS A 61 -13.31 15.15 3.36
CA LYS A 61 -13.60 14.92 1.95
C LYS A 61 -13.74 16.28 1.25
N ALA A 62 -12.91 16.55 0.27
CA ALA A 62 -12.89 17.79 -0.51
C ALA A 62 -12.97 17.49 -2.00
N GLN A 63 -13.72 18.29 -2.75
CA GLN A 63 -13.79 18.19 -4.20
C GLN A 63 -13.19 19.46 -4.83
N LEU A 64 -12.09 19.31 -5.57
CA LEU A 64 -11.39 20.42 -6.21
C LEU A 64 -11.37 20.18 -7.73
N ALA A 65 -11.92 21.13 -8.50
CA ALA A 65 -11.99 21.04 -9.96
C ALA A 65 -12.60 19.72 -10.52
N GLY A 66 -13.51 19.10 -9.75
CA GLY A 66 -14.18 17.85 -10.12
C GLY A 66 -13.45 16.57 -9.71
N ALA A 67 -12.29 16.67 -9.05
CA ALA A 67 -11.60 15.54 -8.43
C ALA A 67 -11.95 15.45 -6.94
N ASP A 68 -12.26 14.24 -6.48
CA ASP A 68 -12.47 13.94 -5.06
C ASP A 68 -11.13 13.69 -4.37
N HIS A 69 -10.97 14.27 -3.19
CA HIS A 69 -9.80 14.13 -2.34
C HIS A 69 -10.25 13.81 -0.92
N VAL A 70 -9.56 12.88 -0.26
CA VAL A 70 -9.80 12.56 1.15
C VAL A 70 -8.49 12.74 1.89
N ALA A 71 -8.53 13.49 2.99
CA ALA A 71 -7.38 13.73 3.84
C ALA A 71 -7.79 13.67 5.31
N ILE A 72 -6.85 13.24 6.16
CA ILE A 72 -7.01 13.30 7.61
C ILE A 72 -6.22 14.51 8.10
N ALA A 73 -6.84 15.32 8.96
CA ALA A 73 -6.18 16.41 9.65
C ALA A 73 -6.28 16.21 11.16
N ASP A 74 -5.22 16.57 11.86
CA ASP A 74 -5.10 16.41 13.31
C ASP A 74 -4.31 17.57 13.94
N HIS A 75 -4.03 17.46 15.24
CA HIS A 75 -3.29 18.47 15.99
C HIS A 75 -1.83 18.65 15.54
N THR A 76 -1.18 17.59 15.02
CA THR A 76 0.22 17.64 14.55
C THR A 76 0.32 18.18 13.13
N ARG A 77 -0.72 17.98 12.31
CA ARG A 77 -0.83 18.46 10.93
C ARG A 77 -2.16 19.21 10.77
N PRO A 78 -2.27 20.45 11.28
CA PRO A 78 -3.51 21.23 11.23
C PRO A 78 -3.72 21.89 9.86
N ALA A 79 -3.38 21.19 8.78
CA ALA A 79 -3.52 21.66 7.42
C ALA A 79 -3.72 20.50 6.46
N ILE A 80 -4.47 20.75 5.38
CA ILE A 80 -4.75 19.78 4.32
C ILE A 80 -4.12 20.29 3.03
N ALA A 81 -3.36 19.45 2.34
CA ALA A 81 -2.87 19.73 0.99
C ALA A 81 -3.74 18.98 -0.02
N LEU A 82 -4.34 19.70 -0.96
CA LEU A 82 -5.18 19.20 -2.05
C LEU A 82 -4.49 19.53 -3.37
N GLU A 83 -3.95 18.54 -4.07
CA GLU A 83 -3.36 18.76 -5.39
C GLU A 83 -4.45 18.91 -6.45
N SER A 84 -4.44 20.03 -7.17
CA SER A 84 -5.31 20.30 -8.31
C SER A 84 -4.98 19.31 -9.44
N ALA A 85 -5.93 18.42 -9.71
CA ALA A 85 -6.01 17.53 -10.86
C ALA A 85 -4.66 17.16 -11.48
N ARG A 86 -3.86 16.35 -10.77
CA ARG A 86 -3.05 15.40 -11.51
C ARG A 86 -4.05 14.49 -12.22
N THR A 87 -4.01 14.47 -13.55
CA THR A 87 -4.39 13.25 -14.24
C THR A 87 -3.64 12.13 -13.51
N LEU A 88 -4.37 11.18 -12.92
CA LEU A 88 -3.78 10.02 -12.26
C LEU A 88 -3.07 9.21 -13.34
N GLY A 89 -1.84 9.63 -13.66
CA GLY A 89 -1.05 9.02 -14.70
C GLY A 89 -0.63 7.64 -14.22
N VAL A 90 -0.51 6.68 -15.14
CA VAL A 90 -0.05 5.32 -14.86
C VAL A 90 1.19 5.30 -13.96
N ALA A 91 2.11 6.28 -14.11
CA ALA A 91 3.29 6.42 -13.27
C ALA A 91 3.00 6.60 -11.76
N SER A 92 1.94 7.31 -11.39
CA SER A 92 1.54 7.47 -9.98
C SER A 92 1.12 6.13 -9.39
N PHE A 93 0.30 5.36 -10.11
CA PHE A 93 -0.12 4.03 -9.70
C PHE A 93 1.02 3.02 -9.69
N VAL A 94 1.98 3.13 -10.63
CA VAL A 94 3.22 2.34 -10.59
C VAL A 94 3.96 2.59 -9.28
N TRP A 95 4.08 3.85 -8.86
CA TRP A 95 4.72 4.15 -7.59
C TRP A 95 3.92 3.60 -6.40
N THR A 96 2.59 3.74 -6.38
CA THR A 96 1.72 3.13 -5.36
C THR A 96 1.88 1.61 -5.28
N GLY A 97 2.10 0.93 -6.41
CA GLY A 97 2.39 -0.50 -6.43
C GLY A 97 3.76 -0.86 -5.83
N VAL A 98 4.76 0.00 -6.01
CA VAL A 98 6.11 -0.16 -5.40
C VAL A 98 6.04 0.06 -3.89
N GLU A 99 5.32 1.09 -3.46
CA GLU A 99 4.97 1.39 -2.06
C GLU A 99 4.27 0.19 -1.41
N HIS A 100 3.22 -0.34 -2.03
CA HIS A 100 2.49 -1.50 -1.49
C HIS A 100 3.36 -2.73 -1.18
N ILE A 101 4.43 -2.97 -1.95
CA ILE A 101 5.35 -4.08 -1.73
C ILE A 101 6.38 -3.78 -0.63
N GLY A 102 6.45 -2.54 -0.14
CA GLY A 102 7.44 -2.08 0.84
C GLY A 102 8.81 -1.80 0.21
N ALA A 103 8.86 -1.64 -1.12
CA ALA A 103 10.10 -1.41 -1.85
C ALA A 103 10.45 0.09 -1.97
N ALA A 104 9.52 0.98 -1.61
CA ALA A 104 9.72 2.43 -1.63
C ALA A 104 10.61 2.87 -0.44
N PRO A 105 11.74 3.56 -0.67
CA PRO A 105 12.70 3.90 0.39
C PRO A 105 12.15 4.81 1.49
N ASP A 106 11.21 5.67 1.13
CA ASP A 106 10.55 6.64 2.01
C ASP A 106 9.62 6.00 3.03
N GLU A 107 9.14 4.77 2.80
CA GLU A 107 8.35 4.03 3.78
C GLU A 107 9.15 3.54 4.99
N TRP A 108 10.47 3.44 4.87
CA TRP A 108 11.31 2.90 5.93
C TRP A 108 11.65 3.95 7.00
N HIS A 109 11.21 5.19 6.79
CA HIS A 109 11.52 6.32 7.64
C HIS A 109 10.28 7.15 7.99
N ASP A 110 10.21 7.59 9.24
CA ASP A 110 9.27 8.61 9.68
C ASP A 110 9.97 9.65 10.56
N GLU A 111 9.20 10.58 11.12
CA GLU A 111 9.72 11.65 12.00
C GLU A 111 10.42 11.09 13.25
N SER A 112 10.15 9.84 13.64
CA SER A 112 10.75 9.14 14.79
C SER A 112 12.00 8.33 14.44
N GLY A 113 12.30 8.14 13.15
CA GLY A 113 13.50 7.46 12.67
C GLY A 113 13.19 6.34 11.69
N TRP A 114 13.34 5.08 12.12
CA TRP A 114 13.18 3.89 11.27
C TRP A 114 11.88 3.16 11.62
N LYS A 115 11.06 2.84 10.62
CA LYS A 115 9.82 2.07 10.77
C LYS A 115 9.77 0.89 9.80
N LEU A 116 8.91 -0.09 10.09
CA LEU A 116 8.61 -1.15 9.14
C LEU A 116 7.71 -0.60 8.02
N PRO A 117 7.93 -0.97 6.75
CA PRO A 117 7.05 -0.59 5.66
C PRO A 117 5.72 -1.35 5.77
N ASP A 118 4.66 -0.75 5.24
CA ASP A 118 3.31 -1.34 5.27
C ASP A 118 3.28 -2.65 4.44
N GLY A 119 4.11 -2.74 3.40
CA GLY A 119 4.30 -3.93 2.57
C GLY A 119 5.15 -5.06 3.15
N ILE A 120 5.44 -5.06 4.47
CA ILE A 120 6.34 -6.06 5.09
C ILE A 120 5.90 -7.51 4.86
N ASP A 121 4.59 -7.76 4.75
CA ASP A 121 4.02 -9.07 4.45
C ASP A 121 4.57 -9.62 3.11
N HIS A 122 4.67 -8.76 2.08
CA HIS A 122 5.19 -9.12 0.76
C HIS A 122 6.69 -9.40 0.81
N ILE A 123 7.45 -8.58 1.54
CA ILE A 123 8.89 -8.76 1.72
C ILE A 123 9.17 -10.11 2.39
N LEU A 124 8.47 -10.43 3.48
CA LEU A 124 8.66 -11.69 4.20
C LEU A 124 8.20 -12.90 3.38
N PHE A 125 7.12 -12.77 2.62
CA PHE A 125 6.68 -13.79 1.66
C PHE A 125 7.75 -14.06 0.59
N LEU A 126 8.29 -13.01 -0.03
CA LEU A 126 9.36 -13.11 -1.04
C LEU A 126 10.63 -13.74 -0.45
N LEU A 127 11.06 -13.30 0.73
CA LEU A 127 12.20 -13.88 1.42
C LEU A 127 11.97 -15.36 1.74
N GLY A 128 10.79 -15.75 2.22
CA GLY A 128 10.41 -17.15 2.43
C GLY A 128 10.52 -17.98 1.15
N LEU A 129 10.02 -17.46 0.02
CA LEU A 129 10.14 -18.09 -1.29
C LEU A 129 11.59 -18.32 -1.70
N MET A 130 12.45 -17.31 -1.52
CA MET A 130 13.89 -17.38 -1.84
C MET A 130 14.61 -18.38 -0.92
N LEU A 131 14.30 -18.39 0.38
CA LEU A 131 14.92 -19.27 1.37
C LEU A 131 14.61 -20.75 1.13
N ALA A 132 13.48 -21.06 0.51
CA ALA A 132 13.14 -22.42 0.10
C ALA A 132 14.02 -22.95 -1.06
N GLY A 133 14.70 -22.06 -1.82
CA GLY A 133 15.72 -22.43 -2.79
C GLY A 133 15.36 -22.10 -4.25
N GLY A 134 16.08 -22.72 -5.18
CA GLY A 134 15.88 -22.55 -6.63
C GLY A 134 16.94 -21.70 -7.31
N THR A 135 16.69 -21.35 -8.57
CA THR A 135 17.55 -20.44 -9.35
C THR A 135 16.87 -19.08 -9.44
N LEU A 136 17.66 -18.02 -9.68
CA LEU A 136 17.13 -16.66 -9.85
C LEU A 136 15.97 -16.61 -10.86
N MET A 137 16.13 -17.27 -12.02
CA MET A 137 15.08 -17.32 -13.05
C MET A 137 13.81 -18.05 -12.61
N ARG A 138 13.93 -19.09 -11.78
CA ARG A 138 12.76 -19.76 -11.21
C ARG A 138 12.05 -18.88 -10.18
N ILE A 139 12.80 -18.16 -9.36
CA ILE A 139 12.25 -17.22 -8.37
C ILE A 139 11.47 -16.12 -9.10
N LEU A 140 12.06 -15.49 -10.12
CA LEU A 140 11.39 -14.48 -10.94
C LEU A 140 10.09 -15.02 -11.54
N GLY A 141 10.10 -16.22 -12.14
CA GLY A 141 8.87 -16.82 -12.69
C GLY A 141 7.80 -17.14 -11.64
N ILE A 142 8.19 -17.49 -10.41
CA ILE A 142 7.25 -17.70 -9.29
C ILE A 142 6.61 -16.37 -8.87
N VAL A 143 7.41 -15.32 -8.76
CA VAL A 143 6.96 -13.97 -8.39
C VAL A 143 6.02 -13.40 -9.46
N SER A 144 6.35 -13.50 -10.74
CA SER A 144 5.43 -13.08 -11.80
C SER A 144 4.12 -13.88 -11.79
N GLY A 145 4.17 -15.17 -11.43
CA GLY A 145 2.99 -16.00 -11.22
C GLY A 145 2.10 -15.50 -10.07
N PHE A 146 2.70 -15.01 -8.98
CA PHE A 146 1.99 -14.36 -7.89
C PHE A 146 1.31 -13.07 -8.37
N THR A 147 2.04 -12.18 -9.06
CA THR A 147 1.48 -10.92 -9.59
C THR A 147 0.32 -11.16 -10.54
N LEU A 148 0.38 -12.22 -11.35
CA LEU A 148 -0.72 -12.61 -12.22
C LEU A 148 -1.98 -12.97 -11.42
N GLY A 149 -1.85 -13.79 -10.38
CA GLY A 149 -2.97 -14.12 -9.49
C GLY A 149 -3.52 -12.88 -8.78
N HIS A 150 -2.62 -12.05 -8.25
CA HIS A 150 -2.95 -10.79 -7.59
C HIS A 150 -3.73 -9.86 -8.51
N SER A 151 -3.29 -9.70 -9.75
CA SER A 151 -3.94 -8.85 -10.76
C SER A 151 -5.38 -9.28 -11.01
N ILE A 152 -5.65 -10.59 -11.06
CA ILE A 152 -6.98 -11.15 -11.31
C ILE A 152 -7.93 -10.77 -10.17
N THR A 153 -7.57 -11.02 -8.92
CA THR A 153 -8.49 -10.78 -7.80
C THR A 153 -8.60 -9.32 -7.42
N LEU A 154 -7.54 -8.53 -7.63
CA LEU A 154 -7.61 -7.07 -7.54
C LEU A 154 -8.63 -6.52 -8.54
N ALA A 155 -8.57 -6.96 -9.80
CA ALA A 155 -9.52 -6.55 -10.83
C ALA A 155 -10.95 -7.00 -10.50
N LEU A 156 -11.15 -8.24 -10.04
CA LEU A 156 -12.47 -8.75 -9.65
C LEU A 156 -13.08 -7.95 -8.50
N SER A 157 -12.28 -7.55 -7.52
CA SER A 157 -12.76 -6.79 -6.37
C SER A 157 -13.01 -5.31 -6.73
N ALA A 158 -12.14 -4.71 -7.55
CA ALA A 158 -12.32 -3.34 -8.04
C ALA A 158 -13.54 -3.21 -8.97
N LEU A 159 -13.86 -4.26 -9.75
CA LEU A 159 -15.09 -4.38 -10.54
C LEU A 159 -16.30 -4.83 -9.72
N HIS A 160 -16.17 -4.94 -8.40
CA HIS A 160 -17.24 -5.29 -7.48
C HIS A 160 -17.85 -6.69 -7.69
N VAL A 161 -17.14 -7.59 -8.37
CA VAL A 161 -17.60 -8.96 -8.68
C VAL A 161 -17.49 -9.87 -7.46
N VAL A 162 -16.36 -9.81 -6.74
CA VAL A 162 -16.09 -10.64 -5.56
C VAL A 162 -15.43 -9.80 -4.47
N ARG A 163 -16.00 -9.81 -3.26
CA ARG A 163 -15.57 -8.98 -2.12
C ARG A 163 -15.57 -9.80 -0.82
N PRO A 164 -14.55 -10.64 -0.61
CA PRO A 164 -14.43 -11.38 0.64
C PRO A 164 -14.12 -10.41 1.79
N PRO A 165 -14.59 -10.68 3.01
CA PRO A 165 -14.29 -9.83 4.16
C PRO A 165 -12.80 -9.90 4.53
N ALA A 166 -12.23 -8.76 4.93
CA ALA A 166 -10.83 -8.64 5.35
C ALA A 166 -10.47 -9.62 6.49
N ALA A 167 -11.41 -9.86 7.42
CA ALA A 167 -11.28 -10.84 8.50
C ALA A 167 -11.01 -12.29 8.04
N ILE A 168 -11.23 -12.61 6.76
CA ILE A 168 -10.84 -13.90 6.17
C ILE A 168 -9.55 -13.76 5.38
N ILE A 169 -9.39 -12.67 4.61
CA ILE A 169 -8.24 -12.49 3.71
C ILE A 169 -6.95 -12.21 4.48
N GLU A 170 -6.98 -11.35 5.49
CA GLU A 170 -5.80 -10.95 6.26
C GLU A 170 -5.14 -12.13 7.00
N PRO A 171 -5.88 -13.02 7.67
CA PRO A 171 -5.32 -14.28 8.18
C PRO A 171 -4.73 -15.16 7.10
N LEU A 172 -5.41 -15.31 5.95
CA LEU A 172 -4.91 -16.15 4.85
C LEU A 172 -3.61 -15.60 4.24
N ILE A 173 -3.47 -14.27 4.16
CA ILE A 173 -2.22 -13.60 3.77
C ILE A 173 -1.12 -13.97 4.77
N ALA A 174 -1.34 -13.80 6.08
CA ALA A 174 -0.35 -14.15 7.10
C ALA A 174 0.00 -15.65 7.10
N LEU A 175 -1.00 -16.52 6.92
CA LEU A 175 -0.81 -17.97 6.82
C LEU A 175 0.01 -18.36 5.59
N SER A 176 -0.12 -17.64 4.48
CA SER A 176 0.71 -17.88 3.29
C SER A 176 2.19 -17.64 3.58
N ILE A 177 2.54 -16.61 4.38
CA ILE A 177 3.92 -16.32 4.81
C ILE A 177 4.45 -17.49 5.65
N ALA A 178 3.67 -17.94 6.63
CA ALA A 178 4.03 -19.10 7.44
C ALA A 178 4.21 -20.36 6.56
N PHE A 179 3.35 -20.56 5.56
CA PHE A 179 3.44 -21.70 4.65
C PHE A 179 4.76 -21.73 3.87
N VAL A 180 5.13 -20.64 3.17
CA VAL A 180 6.39 -20.63 2.40
C VAL A 180 7.63 -20.70 3.30
N ALA A 181 7.57 -20.15 4.50
CA ALA A 181 8.63 -20.29 5.49
C ALA A 181 8.77 -21.74 6.00
N ALA A 182 7.65 -22.44 6.21
CA ALA A 182 7.64 -23.85 6.56
C ALA A 182 8.24 -24.73 5.44
N GLU A 183 7.91 -24.45 4.18
CA GLU A 183 8.54 -25.14 3.04
C GLU A 183 10.07 -25.00 3.07
N ALA A 184 10.56 -23.79 3.37
CA ALA A 184 11.99 -23.53 3.49
C ALA A 184 12.64 -24.31 4.65
N LEU A 185 11.94 -24.51 5.77
CA LEU A 185 12.42 -25.32 6.88
C LEU A 185 12.52 -26.81 6.54
N VAL A 186 11.52 -27.34 5.85
CA VAL A 186 11.47 -28.77 5.45
C VAL A 186 12.42 -29.07 4.29
N GLY A 187 12.81 -28.06 3.51
CA GLY A 187 13.70 -28.22 2.36
C GLY A 187 13.02 -28.89 1.17
N ARG A 188 11.70 -28.74 1.02
CA ARG A 188 10.96 -29.24 -0.14
C ARG A 188 10.94 -28.20 -1.24
N PHE A 189 11.42 -28.58 -2.43
CA PHE A 189 11.35 -27.74 -3.62
C PHE A 189 10.65 -28.51 -4.75
N GLU A 190 9.34 -28.34 -4.85
CA GLU A 190 8.54 -29.01 -5.88
C GLU A 190 8.49 -28.20 -7.19
N GLY A 191 8.30 -28.88 -8.32
CA GLY A 191 8.23 -28.25 -9.65
C GLY A 191 7.00 -27.36 -9.88
N HIS A 192 6.04 -27.32 -8.95
CA HIS A 192 4.74 -26.66 -9.10
C HIS A 192 4.59 -25.37 -8.30
N ARG A 193 5.67 -24.82 -7.71
CA ARG A 193 5.61 -23.64 -6.84
C ARG A 193 5.03 -22.38 -7.49
N TRP A 194 5.14 -22.25 -8.82
CA TRP A 194 4.49 -21.15 -9.53
C TRP A 194 2.96 -21.20 -9.38
N LYS A 195 2.35 -22.40 -9.34
CA LYS A 195 0.90 -22.55 -9.12
C LYS A 195 0.52 -22.14 -7.69
N VAL A 196 1.33 -22.52 -6.71
CA VAL A 196 1.13 -22.17 -5.30
C VAL A 196 1.26 -20.66 -5.12
N ALA A 197 2.27 -20.03 -5.73
CA ALA A 197 2.45 -18.59 -5.69
C ALA A 197 1.32 -17.85 -6.41
N THR A 198 0.84 -18.33 -7.56
CA THR A 198 -0.37 -17.79 -8.19
C THR A 198 -1.58 -17.91 -7.29
N ALA A 199 -1.77 -19.05 -6.60
CA ALA A 199 -2.88 -19.23 -5.66
C ALA A 199 -2.81 -18.26 -4.47
N PHE A 200 -1.61 -18.02 -3.92
CA PHE A 200 -1.42 -16.98 -2.90
C PHE A 200 -1.64 -15.58 -3.47
N GLY A 201 -1.18 -15.31 -4.69
CA GLY A 201 -1.47 -14.05 -5.39
C GLY A 201 -2.97 -13.76 -5.46
N LEU A 202 -3.79 -14.77 -5.80
CA LEU A 202 -5.24 -14.63 -5.80
C LEU A 202 -5.78 -14.17 -4.44
N ILE A 203 -5.25 -14.69 -3.33
CA ILE A 203 -5.67 -14.28 -1.98
C ILE A 203 -5.22 -12.84 -1.70
N HIS A 204 -3.95 -12.53 -1.97
CA HIS A 204 -3.35 -11.22 -1.66
C HIS A 204 -4.00 -10.08 -2.42
N GLY A 205 -4.43 -10.29 -3.67
CA GLY A 205 -5.11 -9.27 -4.49
C GLY A 205 -6.41 -8.74 -3.90
N PHE A 206 -7.02 -9.45 -2.94
CA PHE A 206 -8.18 -8.94 -2.21
C PHE A 206 -7.82 -7.97 -1.08
N GLY A 207 -6.58 -8.00 -0.55
CA GLY A 207 -6.15 -7.18 0.59
C GLY A 207 -6.09 -5.69 0.28
N PHE A 208 -5.64 -5.31 -0.92
CA PHE A 208 -5.56 -3.89 -1.33
C PHE A 208 -6.87 -3.35 -1.94
N ALA A 209 -7.80 -4.23 -2.29
CA ALA A 209 -8.94 -3.83 -3.09
C ALA A 209 -9.96 -2.94 -2.33
N SER A 210 -9.94 -2.93 -1.00
CA SER A 210 -10.73 -2.01 -0.19
C SER A 210 -10.37 -0.55 -0.47
N ALA A 211 -9.07 -0.23 -0.56
CA ALA A 211 -8.58 1.13 -0.80
C ALA A 211 -8.95 1.68 -2.18
N LEU A 212 -8.83 0.87 -3.25
CA LEU A 212 -9.22 1.30 -4.60
C LEU A 212 -10.72 1.54 -4.75
N ASN A 213 -11.54 0.81 -4.01
CA ASN A 213 -13.00 0.93 -4.07
C ASN A 213 -13.51 2.24 -3.45
N GLU A 214 -12.77 2.82 -2.50
CA GLU A 214 -13.14 4.09 -1.86
C GLU A 214 -12.91 5.32 -2.77
N LEU A 215 -12.14 5.15 -3.84
CA LEU A 215 -11.74 6.23 -4.74
C LEU A 215 -12.79 6.54 -5.84
N GLU A 216 -13.86 5.74 -5.97
CA GLU A 216 -14.96 5.93 -6.95
C GLU A 216 -14.48 6.34 -8.36
N LEU A 217 -13.42 5.69 -8.86
CA LEU A 217 -12.74 6.08 -10.10
C LEU A 217 -13.60 5.90 -11.35
N SER A 218 -13.36 6.74 -12.37
CA SER A 218 -13.90 6.52 -13.72
C SER A 218 -13.36 5.21 -14.31
N THR A 219 -14.06 4.60 -15.27
CA THR A 219 -13.60 3.32 -15.88
C THR A 219 -12.21 3.41 -16.52
N GLY A 220 -11.87 4.56 -17.13
CA GLY A 220 -10.55 4.78 -17.73
C GLY A 220 -9.45 4.90 -16.69
N ASP A 221 -9.72 5.60 -15.59
CA ASP A 221 -8.79 5.74 -14.47
C ASP A 221 -8.64 4.43 -13.72
N LEU A 222 -9.71 3.64 -13.58
CA LEU A 222 -9.65 2.30 -12.98
C LEU A 222 -8.74 1.35 -13.76
N ILE A 223 -8.83 1.33 -15.09
CA ILE A 223 -7.95 0.49 -15.92
C ILE A 223 -6.49 0.94 -15.75
N SER A 224 -6.25 2.25 -15.78
CA SER A 224 -4.92 2.83 -15.60
C SER A 224 -4.36 2.56 -14.20
N ALA A 225 -5.22 2.57 -13.18
CA ALA A 225 -4.91 2.22 -11.81
C ALA A 225 -4.52 0.76 -11.68
N LEU A 226 -5.36 -0.16 -12.16
CA LEU A 226 -5.10 -1.60 -12.10
C LEU A 226 -3.81 -1.97 -12.86
N PHE A 227 -3.61 -1.41 -14.05
CA PHE A 227 -2.40 -1.67 -14.82
C PHE A 227 -1.15 -1.10 -14.14
N GLY A 228 -1.17 0.19 -13.80
CA GLY A 228 -0.03 0.85 -13.17
C GLY A 228 0.35 0.22 -11.85
N TYR A 229 -0.64 -0.05 -11.00
CA TYR A 229 -0.44 -0.69 -9.71
C TYR A 229 0.23 -2.07 -9.83
N ASN A 230 -0.29 -2.97 -10.68
CA ASN A 230 0.31 -4.30 -10.82
C ASN A 230 1.70 -4.25 -11.49
N LEU A 231 1.94 -3.28 -12.38
CA LEU A 231 3.28 -3.02 -12.92
C LEU A 231 4.25 -2.57 -11.80
N GLY A 232 3.79 -1.68 -10.91
CA GLY A 232 4.53 -1.27 -9.72
C GLY A 232 4.88 -2.44 -8.80
N VAL A 233 3.89 -3.29 -8.52
CA VAL A 233 4.06 -4.52 -7.74
C VAL A 233 5.15 -5.41 -8.36
N GLU A 234 5.04 -5.75 -9.64
CA GLU A 234 6.04 -6.60 -10.31
C GLU A 234 7.44 -5.98 -10.23
N LEU A 235 7.57 -4.68 -10.50
CA LEU A 235 8.84 -3.97 -10.45
C LEU A 235 9.45 -3.97 -9.03
N GLY A 236 8.64 -3.72 -8.01
CA GLY A 236 9.06 -3.75 -6.60
C GLY A 236 9.53 -5.15 -6.20
N GLN A 237 8.78 -6.20 -6.55
CA GLN A 237 9.16 -7.57 -6.23
C GLN A 237 10.45 -7.99 -6.98
N VAL A 238 10.58 -7.64 -8.26
CA VAL A 238 11.80 -7.90 -9.05
C VAL A 238 13.00 -7.17 -8.42
N ALA A 239 12.84 -5.92 -8.00
CA ALA A 239 13.90 -5.17 -7.33
C ALA A 239 14.37 -5.87 -6.04
N ILE A 240 13.42 -6.27 -5.18
CA ILE A 240 13.72 -7.03 -3.96
C ILE A 240 14.44 -8.34 -4.27
N VAL A 241 13.96 -9.10 -5.27
CA VAL A 241 14.59 -10.36 -5.70
C VAL A 241 16.02 -10.13 -6.17
N LEU A 242 16.27 -9.12 -7.01
CA LEU A 242 17.61 -8.83 -7.54
C LEU A 242 18.60 -8.41 -6.43
N VAL A 243 18.13 -7.73 -5.39
CA VAL A 243 18.95 -7.31 -4.25
C VAL A 243 19.17 -8.44 -3.25
N ALA A 244 18.12 -9.17 -2.86
CA ALA A 244 18.18 -10.15 -1.78
C ALA A 244 18.65 -11.55 -2.24
N ALA A 245 18.24 -11.99 -3.45
CA ALA A 245 18.53 -13.35 -3.90
C ALA A 245 20.02 -13.69 -4.01
N PRO A 246 20.94 -12.79 -4.43
CA PRO A 246 22.37 -13.11 -4.46
C PRO A 246 22.92 -13.57 -3.11
N LEU A 247 22.55 -12.88 -2.03
CA LEU A 247 22.95 -13.24 -0.67
C LEU A 247 22.30 -14.56 -0.25
N VAL A 248 21.01 -14.73 -0.44
CA VAL A 248 20.29 -15.95 -0.08
C VAL A 248 20.86 -17.18 -0.80
N LEU A 249 21.09 -17.06 -2.12
CA LEU A 249 21.67 -18.12 -2.94
C LEU A 249 23.13 -18.42 -2.55
N TYR A 250 23.89 -17.41 -2.13
CA TYR A 250 25.22 -17.60 -1.55
C TYR A 250 25.15 -18.43 -0.26
N LEU A 251 24.29 -18.04 0.70
CA LEU A 251 24.11 -18.76 1.97
C LEU A 251 23.67 -20.22 1.74
N GLN A 252 22.80 -20.47 0.76
CA GLN A 252 22.34 -21.82 0.42
C GLN A 252 23.41 -22.69 -0.25
N ARG A 253 24.36 -22.11 -0.99
CA ARG A 253 25.47 -22.88 -1.60
C ARG A 253 26.47 -23.38 -0.56
N HIS A 254 26.64 -22.67 0.55
CA HIS A 254 27.59 -23.04 1.59
C HIS A 254 26.92 -23.84 2.73
N ARG A 255 27.19 -25.15 2.77
CA ARG A 255 26.57 -26.07 3.76
C ARG A 255 26.77 -25.67 5.23
N GLN A 256 27.89 -25.01 5.53
CA GLN A 256 28.18 -24.49 6.88
C GLN A 256 27.26 -23.34 7.29
N LEU A 257 26.61 -22.66 6.34
CA LEU A 257 25.71 -21.52 6.57
C LEU A 257 24.22 -21.91 6.51
N HIS A 258 23.90 -23.18 6.31
CA HIS A 258 22.51 -23.67 6.23
C HIS A 258 21.72 -23.41 7.51
N TRP A 259 22.38 -23.33 8.67
CA TRP A 259 21.73 -22.97 9.92
C TRP A 259 21.20 -21.52 9.90
N ILE A 260 21.85 -20.61 9.18
CA ILE A 260 21.38 -19.22 9.01
C ILE A 260 20.10 -19.21 8.17
N VAL A 261 20.09 -19.94 7.04
CA VAL A 261 18.91 -20.07 6.17
C VAL A 261 17.73 -20.64 6.95
N ARG A 262 17.95 -21.71 7.73
CA ARG A 262 16.91 -22.32 8.58
C ARG A 262 16.48 -21.39 9.71
N GLY A 263 17.42 -20.67 10.33
CA GLY A 263 17.11 -19.69 11.38
C GLY A 263 16.23 -18.55 10.86
N LEU A 264 16.57 -17.99 9.70
CA LEU A 264 15.77 -16.96 9.03
C LEU A 264 14.37 -17.50 8.68
N ALA A 265 14.29 -18.69 8.09
CA ALA A 265 13.00 -19.32 7.78
C ALA A 265 12.17 -19.56 9.05
N ALA A 266 12.79 -19.94 10.18
CA ALA A 266 12.09 -20.13 11.44
C ALA A 266 11.54 -18.80 12.00
N VAL A 267 12.32 -17.72 11.92
CA VAL A 267 11.86 -16.38 12.34
C VAL A 267 10.67 -15.93 11.49
N ILE A 268 10.74 -16.08 10.15
CA ILE A 268 9.63 -15.73 9.26
C ILE A 268 8.40 -16.60 9.54
N PHE A 269 8.58 -17.90 9.80
CA PHE A 269 7.49 -18.80 10.16
C PHE A 269 6.78 -18.35 11.44
N VAL A 270 7.54 -18.02 12.49
CA VAL A 270 7.00 -17.53 13.76
C VAL A 270 6.27 -16.20 13.57
N ALA A 271 6.85 -15.26 12.81
CA ALA A 271 6.20 -13.98 12.51
C ALA A 271 4.87 -14.18 11.76
N GLY A 272 4.86 -15.00 10.71
CA GLY A 272 3.64 -15.32 9.96
C GLY A 272 2.57 -16.00 10.81
N MET A 273 2.96 -16.91 11.72
CA MET A 273 2.02 -17.55 12.64
C MET A 273 1.49 -16.58 13.69
N ALA A 274 2.33 -15.70 14.22
CA ALA A 274 1.93 -14.67 15.18
C ALA A 274 0.89 -13.72 14.55
N TRP A 275 1.16 -13.21 13.34
CA TRP A 275 0.21 -12.37 12.61
C TRP A 275 -1.06 -13.11 12.19
N PHE A 276 -0.96 -14.41 11.85
CA PHE A 276 -2.15 -15.21 11.59
C PHE A 276 -3.08 -15.22 12.82
N ILE A 277 -2.53 -15.46 14.02
CA ILE A 277 -3.29 -15.46 15.27
C ILE A 277 -3.83 -14.06 15.60
N GLU A 278 -3.05 -13.01 15.36
CA GLU A 278 -3.46 -11.62 15.61
C GLU A 278 -4.63 -11.18 14.73
N ARG A 279 -4.69 -11.69 13.49
CA ARG A 279 -5.69 -11.30 12.49
C ARG A 279 -6.96 -12.16 12.52
N LEU A 280 -7.04 -13.21 13.35
CA LEU A 280 -8.22 -14.07 13.57
C LEU A 280 -9.28 -13.39 14.46
#